data_AF-A0A8H7IYT8-F1
#
_entry.id   AF-A0A8H7IYT8-F1
#
_cell.length_a   1.000
_cell.length_b   1.000
_cell.length_c   1.000
_cell.angle_alpha   90.00
_cell.angle_beta   90.00
_cell.angle_gamma   90.00
#
_symmetry.space_group_name_H-M   'P 1'
#
loop_
_entity.id
_entity.type
_entity.pdbx_description
1 polymer ?
#
loop_
_entity_poly.entity_id
_entity_poly.type
_entity_poly.pdbx_seq_one_letter_code
_entity_poly.pdbx_strand_id
1 'polypeptide(L)'
;MQLSIILLAAISGITTALPTLELRGDERAATLFKHPDLAVVNSDSTFVPGSSYCTDISNIFGGFDGKIRSLSVESGFKCDFYKEAGCGVNELKSGGAVLEVGLKAKKDERKQLGDWDGKIASVYCQAL
;
A
#
# COMPACT_ATOMS: atom_id res chain seq x y z
N MET A 1 23.19 74.39 0.50
CA MET A 1 22.74 73.34 1.44
C MET A 1 21.46 72.74 0.89
N GLN A 2 21.49 71.49 0.43
CA GLN A 2 20.40 70.51 0.55
C GLN A 2 20.82 69.22 -0.15
N LEU A 3 21.19 68.22 0.67
CA LEU A 3 21.28 66.81 0.30
C LEU A 3 19.86 66.25 0.29
N SER A 4 19.47 65.57 -0.79
CA SER A 4 18.27 64.71 -0.80
C SER A 4 18.66 63.36 -1.40
N ILE A 5 18.95 62.41 -0.52
CA ILE A 5 19.14 60.99 -0.85
C ILE A 5 17.75 60.35 -0.74
N ILE A 6 17.18 59.90 -1.86
CA ILE A 6 15.91 59.16 -1.89
C ILE A 6 16.24 57.67 -1.73
N LEU A 7 16.10 57.17 -0.50
CA LEU A 7 15.99 55.74 -0.20
C LEU A 7 14.54 55.30 -0.44
N LEU A 8 14.30 54.33 -1.32
CA LEU A 8 13.04 53.58 -1.34
C LEU A 8 13.37 52.08 -1.35
N ALA A 9 12.96 51.46 -0.25
CA ALA A 9 13.26 50.10 0.16
C ALA A 9 12.68 49.06 -0.80
N ALA A 10 13.52 48.11 -1.23
CA ALA A 10 13.08 46.88 -1.86
C ALA A 10 12.48 45.97 -0.78
N ILE A 11 11.15 45.86 -0.75
CA ILE A 11 10.44 44.93 0.13
C ILE A 11 10.51 43.55 -0.53
N SER A 12 11.52 42.77 -0.17
CA SER A 12 11.61 41.36 -0.53
C SER A 12 10.55 40.58 0.26
N GLY A 13 9.41 40.30 -0.38
CA GLY A 13 8.42 39.37 0.14
C GLY A 13 9.00 37.95 0.12
N ILE A 14 9.42 37.45 1.27
CA ILE A 14 9.75 36.02 1.43
C ILE A 14 8.41 35.29 1.48
N THR A 15 7.98 34.75 0.34
CA THR A 15 6.93 33.74 0.35
C THR A 15 7.51 32.51 1.03
N THR A 16 7.15 32.31 2.30
CA THR A 16 7.40 31.03 2.96
C THR A 16 6.44 30.04 2.32
N ALA A 17 6.91 29.37 1.26
CA ALA A 17 6.32 28.10 0.85
C ALA A 17 6.54 27.16 2.04
N LEU A 18 5.56 27.11 2.95
CA LEU A 18 5.50 26.02 3.92
C LEU A 18 5.52 24.74 3.10
N PRO A 19 6.47 23.82 3.33
CA PRO A 19 6.28 22.48 2.83
C PRO A 19 4.98 22.00 3.47
N THR A 20 3.93 21.85 2.67
CA THR A 20 2.88 20.90 2.99
C THR A 20 3.59 19.57 3.12
N LEU A 21 3.93 19.21 4.36
CA LEU A 21 4.07 17.84 4.77
C LEU A 21 2.72 17.19 4.41
N GLU A 22 2.61 16.74 3.16
CA GLU A 22 1.76 15.61 2.89
C GLU A 22 2.27 14.57 3.85
N LEU A 23 1.49 14.30 4.92
CA LEU A 23 1.66 13.07 5.66
C LEU A 23 1.65 11.99 4.59
N ARG A 24 2.83 11.50 4.21
CA ARG A 24 2.95 10.23 3.53
C ARG A 24 2.26 9.29 4.48
N GLY A 25 1.01 8.95 4.17
CA GLY A 25 0.30 7.90 4.89
C GLY A 25 1.25 6.71 4.95
N ASP A 26 1.27 6.02 6.10
CA ASP A 26 2.06 4.79 6.28
C ASP A 26 2.09 4.04 4.94
N GLU A 27 3.27 3.79 4.37
CA GLU A 27 3.47 3.23 3.01
C GLU A 27 2.90 1.80 2.85
N ARG A 28 2.05 1.39 3.78
CA ARG A 28 1.17 0.24 3.79
C ARG A 28 0.15 0.34 2.66
N ALA A 29 0.31 -0.52 1.67
CA ALA A 29 -0.69 -0.73 0.63
C ALA A 29 -1.82 -1.65 1.10
N ALA A 30 -1.51 -2.70 1.86
CA ALA A 30 -2.53 -3.66 2.31
C ALA A 30 -2.34 -4.12 3.75
N THR A 31 -3.42 -4.62 4.35
CA THR A 31 -3.39 -5.37 5.62
C THR A 31 -4.03 -6.74 5.39
N LEU A 32 -3.35 -7.80 5.83
CA LEU A 32 -3.79 -9.19 5.74
C LEU A 32 -4.19 -9.67 7.13
N PHE A 33 -5.26 -10.45 7.23
CA PHE A 33 -5.79 -10.96 8.50
C PHE A 33 -5.94 -12.47 8.44
N LYS A 34 -5.61 -13.16 9.54
CA LYS A 34 -5.82 -14.62 9.65
C LYS A 34 -7.26 -15.02 10.03
N HIS A 35 -8.14 -14.04 10.20
CA HIS A 35 -9.54 -14.24 10.57
C HIS A 35 -10.44 -13.57 9.52
N PRO A 36 -11.67 -14.06 9.33
CA PRO A 36 -12.65 -13.38 8.48
C PRO A 36 -13.05 -12.02 9.07
N ASP A 37 -13.81 -11.25 8.29
CA ASP A 37 -14.42 -9.98 8.70
C ASP A 37 -13.42 -8.91 9.17
N LEU A 38 -12.17 -9.00 8.72
CA LEU A 38 -11.06 -8.11 9.10
C LEU A 38 -10.79 -8.15 10.61
N ALA A 39 -11.13 -9.26 11.27
CA ALA A 39 -10.97 -9.39 12.70
C ALA A 39 -9.49 -9.46 13.10
N VAL A 40 -9.12 -8.67 14.12
CA VAL A 40 -7.80 -8.71 14.75
C VAL A 40 -7.93 -9.42 16.08
N VAL A 41 -7.53 -10.70 16.11
CA VAL A 41 -7.45 -11.49 17.33
C VAL A 41 -5.97 -11.74 17.62
N ASN A 42 -5.49 -11.39 18.81
CA ASN A 42 -4.11 -11.66 19.24
C ASN A 42 -3.01 -11.21 18.23
N SER A 43 -3.19 -10.06 17.58
CA SER A 43 -2.26 -9.54 16.55
C SER A 43 -2.11 -10.42 15.30
N ASP A 44 -3.15 -11.16 14.91
CA ASP A 44 -3.18 -11.96 13.69
C ASP A 44 -3.38 -11.14 12.39
N SER A 45 -2.80 -9.94 12.35
CA SER A 45 -2.77 -9.08 11.17
C SER A 45 -1.34 -8.64 10.83
N THR A 46 -1.02 -8.56 9.55
CA THR A 46 0.25 -8.01 9.05
C THR A 46 0.00 -7.04 7.91
N PHE A 47 0.94 -6.12 7.68
CA PHE A 47 0.84 -5.14 6.60
C PHE A 47 1.74 -5.50 5.41
N VAL A 48 1.32 -5.12 4.21
CA VAL A 48 2.09 -5.24 2.97
C VAL A 48 2.43 -3.83 2.51
N PRO A 49 3.72 -3.51 2.30
CA PRO A 49 4.12 -2.20 1.77
C PRO A 49 3.79 -2.07 0.28
N GLY A 50 3.50 -0.84 -0.17
CA GLY A 50 3.30 -0.49 -1.59
C GLY A 50 4.60 -0.31 -2.37
N SER A 51 5.58 -1.21 -2.18
CA SER A 51 6.94 -1.05 -2.70
C SER A 51 7.11 -1.45 -4.17
N SER A 52 6.04 -1.85 -4.86
CA SER A 52 6.11 -2.34 -6.25
C SER A 52 7.08 -3.52 -6.43
N TYR A 53 7.22 -4.34 -5.39
CA TYR A 53 8.01 -5.57 -5.37
C TYR A 53 7.14 -6.78 -5.04
N CYS A 54 7.49 -7.93 -5.63
CA CYS A 54 6.79 -9.17 -5.34
C CYS A 54 7.15 -9.71 -3.97
N THR A 55 6.15 -9.81 -3.10
CA THR A 55 6.33 -10.28 -1.73
C THR A 55 5.76 -11.69 -1.57
N ASP A 56 6.63 -12.66 -1.29
CA ASP A 56 6.22 -14.02 -0.91
C ASP A 56 5.78 -14.05 0.55
N ILE A 57 4.57 -14.55 0.80
CA ILE A 57 3.97 -14.58 2.13
C ILE A 57 4.76 -15.49 3.08
N SER A 58 5.25 -16.63 2.59
CA SER A 58 6.04 -17.59 3.38
C SER A 58 7.39 -17.02 3.85
N ASN A 59 7.99 -16.13 3.08
CA ASN A 59 9.32 -15.58 3.35
C ASN A 59 9.28 -14.37 4.28
N ILE A 60 8.33 -13.46 4.06
CA ILE A 60 8.33 -12.13 4.72
C ILE A 60 7.37 -12.08 5.90
N PHE A 61 6.28 -12.85 5.87
CA PHE A 61 5.22 -12.80 6.88
C PHE A 61 5.05 -14.14 7.60
N GLY A 62 6.17 -14.67 8.11
CA GLY A 62 6.25 -15.96 8.79
C GLY A 62 4.99 -16.29 9.61
N GLY A 63 4.32 -17.37 9.25
CA GLY A 63 3.09 -17.82 9.91
C GLY A 63 1.77 -17.29 9.34
N PHE A 64 1.77 -16.50 8.25
CA PHE A 64 0.57 -16.17 7.45
C PHE A 64 0.31 -17.13 6.29
N ASP A 65 1.30 -17.94 5.90
CA ASP A 65 1.14 -18.94 4.84
C ASP A 65 -0.04 -19.87 5.12
N GLY A 66 -0.92 -20.03 4.15
CA GLY A 66 -2.15 -20.82 4.25
C GLY A 66 -3.23 -20.27 5.21
N LYS A 67 -3.04 -19.09 5.80
CA LYS A 67 -3.89 -18.60 6.91
C LYS A 67 -4.62 -17.30 6.61
N ILE A 68 -4.36 -16.62 5.51
CA ILE A 68 -5.04 -15.35 5.18
C ILE A 68 -6.52 -15.64 4.86
N ARG A 69 -7.43 -15.03 5.63
CA ARG A 69 -8.89 -15.22 5.54
C ARG A 69 -9.65 -13.98 5.09
N SER A 70 -9.08 -12.81 5.35
CA SER A 70 -9.60 -11.51 4.90
C SER A 70 -8.46 -10.52 4.69
N LEU A 71 -8.71 -9.46 3.93
CA LEU A 71 -7.71 -8.44 3.62
C LEU A 71 -8.35 -7.08 3.35
N SER A 72 -7.54 -6.04 3.44
CA SER A 72 -7.92 -4.69 3.01
C SER A 72 -6.75 -4.03 2.27
N VAL A 73 -7.06 -3.24 1.24
CA VAL A 73 -6.11 -2.44 0.48
C VAL A 73 -6.46 -0.96 0.68
N GLU A 74 -5.50 -0.16 1.12
CA GLU A 74 -5.69 1.26 1.39
C GLU A 74 -5.96 2.05 0.09
N SER A 75 -6.63 3.20 0.20
CA SER A 75 -6.91 4.07 -0.94
C SER A 75 -5.61 4.52 -1.62
N GLY A 76 -5.62 4.56 -2.96
CA GLY A 76 -4.44 4.97 -3.73
C GLY A 76 -3.48 3.83 -4.03
N PHE A 77 -3.83 2.59 -3.68
CA PHE A 77 -3.05 1.39 -4.02
C PHE A 77 -3.89 0.35 -4.76
N LYS A 78 -3.20 -0.48 -5.54
CA LYS A 78 -3.68 -1.73 -6.13
C LYS A 78 -2.75 -2.85 -5.70
N CYS A 79 -3.31 -3.96 -5.27
CA CYS A 79 -2.59 -5.18 -4.97
C CYS A 79 -3.13 -6.34 -5.80
N ASP A 80 -2.21 -7.07 -6.41
CA ASP A 80 -2.47 -8.30 -7.14
C ASP A 80 -2.03 -9.46 -6.25
N PHE A 81 -2.99 -10.31 -5.86
CA PHE A 81 -2.77 -11.48 -5.02
C PHE A 81 -2.74 -12.76 -5.85
N TYR A 82 -1.78 -13.64 -5.57
CA TYR A 82 -1.52 -14.84 -6.35
C TYR A 82 -1.60 -16.09 -5.48
N LYS A 83 -2.02 -17.20 -6.08
CA LYS A 83 -2.03 -18.52 -5.42
C LYS A 83 -0.66 -19.20 -5.43
N GLU A 84 0.18 -18.79 -6.36
CA GLU A 84 1.56 -19.22 -6.48
C GLU A 84 2.52 -18.22 -5.81
N ALA A 85 3.69 -18.69 -5.39
CA ALA A 85 4.80 -17.82 -5.01
C ALA A 85 5.35 -17.08 -6.24
N GLY A 86 6.03 -15.96 -6.03
CA GLY A 86 6.70 -15.19 -7.08
C GLY A 86 5.79 -14.33 -7.95
N CYS A 87 4.57 -14.03 -7.54
CA CYS A 87 3.65 -13.12 -8.24
C CYS A 87 3.46 -13.44 -9.73
N GLY A 88 3.44 -14.73 -10.07
CA GLY A 88 3.29 -15.18 -11.45
C GLY A 88 4.56 -15.14 -12.30
N VAL A 89 5.75 -14.92 -11.72
CA VAL A 89 7.05 -15.14 -12.40
C VAL A 89 7.36 -16.63 -12.56
N ASN A 90 6.51 -17.34 -13.28
CA ASN A 90 6.93 -18.51 -14.03
C ASN A 90 6.88 -18.10 -15.51
N GLU A 91 8.06 -17.86 -16.09
CA GLU A 91 8.29 -17.35 -17.46
C GLU A 91 7.65 -18.18 -18.61
N LEU A 92 6.89 -19.23 -18.28
CA LEU A 92 6.23 -20.12 -19.23
C LEU A 92 4.71 -20.23 -19.07
N LYS A 93 4.12 -19.59 -18.03
CA LYS A 93 2.66 -19.57 -17.80
C LYS A 93 2.23 -18.23 -17.23
N SER A 94 2.25 -17.19 -18.07
CA SER A 94 1.48 -15.96 -17.81
C SER A 94 -0.01 -16.32 -17.71
N GLY A 95 -0.52 -16.50 -16.49
CA GLY A 95 -1.93 -16.82 -16.28
C GLY A 95 -2.26 -17.55 -14.98
N GLY A 96 -1.44 -17.42 -13.92
CA GLY A 96 -1.89 -17.80 -12.58
C GLY A 96 -3.19 -17.06 -12.24
N ALA A 97 -4.08 -17.68 -11.48
CA ALA A 97 -5.26 -16.97 -11.01
C ALA A 97 -4.81 -15.75 -10.21
N VAL A 98 -5.36 -14.57 -10.52
CA VAL A 98 -5.07 -13.30 -9.84
C VAL A 98 -6.33 -12.77 -9.17
N LEU A 99 -6.20 -12.32 -7.93
CA LEU A 99 -7.23 -11.56 -7.23
C LEU A 99 -6.74 -10.11 -7.16
N GLU A 100 -7.32 -9.24 -7.97
CA GLU A 100 -7.02 -7.80 -7.98
C GLU A 100 -7.89 -7.08 -6.95
N VAL A 101 -7.26 -6.31 -6.07
CA VAL A 101 -7.93 -5.58 -4.99
C VAL A 101 -7.32 -4.20 -4.84
N GLY A 102 -8.14 -3.19 -4.64
CA GLY A 102 -7.68 -1.81 -4.44
C GLY A 102 -8.31 -0.81 -5.39
N LEU A 103 -8.41 0.43 -4.93
CA LEU A 103 -9.07 1.53 -5.62
C LEU A 103 -8.32 2.84 -5.35
N LYS A 104 -8.31 3.75 -6.33
CA LYS A 104 -7.66 5.06 -6.19
C LYS A 104 -8.31 5.93 -5.10
N ALA A 105 -9.64 5.91 -5.02
CA ALA A 105 -10.40 6.88 -4.23
C ALA A 105 -10.84 6.39 -2.84
N LYS A 106 -10.75 5.09 -2.56
CA LYS A 106 -11.22 4.52 -1.28
C LYS A 106 -10.51 3.22 -0.94
N LYS A 107 -10.55 2.85 0.33
CA LYS A 107 -10.15 1.54 0.82
C LYS A 107 -11.02 0.44 0.21
N ASP A 108 -10.41 -0.66 -0.24
CA ASP A 108 -11.11 -1.87 -0.71
C ASP A 108 -10.94 -2.97 0.34
N GLU A 109 -12.05 -3.51 0.83
CA GLU A 109 -12.10 -4.46 1.93
C GLU A 109 -12.72 -5.77 1.48
N ARG A 110 -12.01 -6.87 1.70
CA ARG A 110 -12.47 -8.23 1.44
C ARG A 110 -12.58 -8.98 2.74
N LYS A 111 -13.75 -8.86 3.37
CA LYS A 111 -14.11 -9.51 4.64
C LYS A 111 -14.10 -11.05 4.54
N GLN A 112 -14.31 -11.59 3.34
CA GLN A 112 -14.22 -13.01 3.04
C GLN A 112 -13.54 -13.20 1.69
N LEU A 113 -12.79 -14.29 1.55
CA LEU A 113 -12.02 -14.60 0.34
C LEU A 113 -12.63 -15.72 -0.51
N GLY A 114 -13.63 -16.44 -0.01
CA GLY A 114 -14.28 -17.53 -0.74
C GLY A 114 -13.25 -18.56 -1.24
N ASP A 115 -13.19 -18.80 -2.55
CA ASP A 115 -12.25 -19.74 -3.16
C ASP A 115 -10.77 -19.37 -3.01
N TRP A 116 -10.47 -18.16 -2.53
CA TRP A 116 -9.12 -17.67 -2.25
C TRP A 116 -8.69 -17.86 -0.81
N ASP A 117 -9.59 -18.33 0.04
CA ASP A 117 -9.38 -18.45 1.46
C ASP A 117 -8.22 -19.40 1.79
N GLY A 118 -7.19 -18.89 2.48
CA GLY A 118 -5.96 -19.61 2.81
C GLY A 118 -5.11 -20.00 1.58
N LYS A 119 -5.32 -19.37 0.42
CA LYS A 119 -4.58 -19.72 -0.82
C LYS A 119 -3.65 -18.63 -1.32
N ILE A 120 -3.60 -17.46 -0.68
CA ILE A 120 -2.70 -16.37 -1.09
C ILE A 120 -1.26 -16.74 -0.69
N ALA A 121 -0.37 -16.85 -1.68
CA ALA A 121 1.03 -17.23 -1.49
C ALA A 121 2.01 -16.09 -1.79
N SER A 122 1.63 -15.16 -2.68
CA SER A 122 2.41 -13.95 -2.95
C SER A 122 1.51 -12.76 -3.30
N VAL A 123 2.07 -11.57 -3.15
CA VAL A 123 1.37 -10.30 -3.38
C VAL A 123 2.29 -9.29 -4.03
N TYR A 124 1.75 -8.53 -4.98
CA TYR A 124 2.39 -7.38 -5.59
C TYR A 124 1.53 -6.14 -5.37
N CYS A 125 2.04 -5.10 -4.72
CA CYS A 125 1.30 -3.87 -4.44
C CYS A 125 1.99 -2.64 -5.03
N GLN A 126 1.23 -1.76 -5.67
CA GLN A 126 1.68 -0.52 -6.29
C GLN A 126 0.69 0.62 -6.09
N ALA A 127 1.15 1.87 -6.18
CA ALA A 127 0.29 3.06 -6.13
C ALA A 127 -0.52 3.26 -7.43
N LEU A 128 -1.68 3.91 -7.33
CA LEU A 128 -2.66 4.17 -8.41
C LEU A 128 -2.82 5.65 -8.79
#